data_AF-A0A931R9S4-F1
#
_entry.id   AF-A0A931R9S4-F1
#
_cell.length_a   1.000
_cell.length_b   1.000
_cell.length_c   1.000
_cell.angle_alpha   90.00
_cell.angle_beta   90.00
_cell.angle_gamma   90.00
#
_symmetry.space_group_name_H-M   'P 1'
#
loop_
_entity.id
_entity.type
_entity.pdbx_description
1 polymer ?
#
loop_
_entity_poly.entity_id
_entity_poly.type
_entity_poly.pdbx_seq_one_letter_code
_entity_poly.pdbx_strand_id
1 'polypeptide(L)' 'RRHEGVDKRAFLRVETPADIVGIALFLASSDSDFVTGQLLVVEGGGIMH' A
#
# COMPACT_ATOMS: atom_id res chain seq x y z
N ARG A 1 -7.97 15.62 -8.66
CA ARG A 1 -7.60 15.17 -7.30
C ARG A 1 -7.30 13.69 -7.18
N ARG A 2 -8.23 12.72 -7.30
CA ARG A 2 -7.88 11.27 -7.16
C ARG A 2 -6.96 10.71 -8.26
N HIS A 3 -6.88 11.37 -9.42
CA HIS A 3 -6.08 10.94 -10.57
C HIS A 3 -4.72 11.66 -10.66
N GLU A 4 -4.49 12.70 -9.87
CA GLU A 4 -3.21 13.41 -9.88
C GLU A 4 -2.12 12.54 -9.24
N GLY A 5 -0.97 12.43 -9.90
CA GLY A 5 0.16 11.64 -9.42
C GLY A 5 0.12 10.15 -9.79
N VAL A 6 -0.90 9.68 -10.53
CA VAL A 6 -0.95 8.30 -11.05
C VAL A 6 0.23 8.01 -11.98
N ASP A 7 0.66 9.00 -12.74
CA ASP A 7 1.80 8.99 -13.67
C ASP A 7 3.15 8.82 -12.97
N LYS A 8 3.23 9.14 -11.68
CA LYS A 8 4.45 9.04 -10.87
C LYS A 8 4.57 7.72 -10.11
N ARG A 9 3.63 6.79 -10.33
CA ARG A 9 3.56 5.51 -9.64
C ARG A 9 3.96 4.36 -10.55
N ALA A 10 4.39 3.25 -9.96
CA ALA A 10 4.53 2.00 -10.68
C ALA A 10 3.17 1.45 -11.15
N PHE A 11 2.11 1.68 -10.37
CA PHE A 11 0.74 1.36 -10.76
C PHE A 11 0.01 2.60 -11.33
N LEU A 12 -0.21 2.56 -12.65
CA LEU A 12 -0.91 3.59 -13.43
C LEU A 12 -2.44 3.54 -13.26
N ARG A 13 -2.91 3.31 -12.04
CA ARG A 13 -4.34 3.34 -11.68
C ARG A 13 -4.53 3.97 -10.32
N VAL A 14 -5.76 4.38 -10.02
CA VAL A 14 -6.15 4.84 -8.69
C VAL A 14 -6.23 3.65 -7.75
N GLU A 15 -5.76 3.83 -6.53
CA GLU A 15 -5.92 2.85 -5.45
C GLU A 15 -7.39 2.69 -5.07
N THR A 16 -7.78 1.47 -4.78
CA THR A 16 -9.12 1.09 -4.35
C THR A 16 -9.05 0.48 -2.95
N PRO A 17 -10.17 0.46 -2.19
CA PRO A 17 -10.18 -0.18 -0.87
C PRO A 17 -9.69 -1.63 -0.88
N ALA A 18 -9.88 -2.37 -1.98
CA ALA A 18 -9.44 -3.75 -2.13
C ALA A 18 -7.90 -3.91 -2.06
N ASP A 19 -7.15 -2.87 -2.44
CA ASP A 19 -5.67 -2.92 -2.46
C ASP A 19 -5.07 -2.94 -1.04
N ILE A 20 -5.81 -2.43 -0.04
CA ILE A 20 -5.37 -2.39 1.37
C ILE A 20 -5.78 -3.67 2.12
N VAL A 21 -6.76 -4.41 1.64
CA VAL A 21 -7.29 -5.60 2.36
C VAL A 21 -6.20 -6.64 2.60
N GLY A 22 -5.34 -6.90 1.60
CA GLY A 22 -4.25 -7.86 1.73
C GLY A 22 -3.25 -7.50 2.82
N ILE A 23 -2.83 -6.22 2.90
CA ILE A 23 -1.88 -5.78 3.93
C ILE A 23 -2.52 -5.80 5.32
N ALA A 24 -3.81 -5.45 5.41
CA ALA A 24 -4.55 -5.49 6.67
C ALA A 24 -4.69 -6.92 7.19
N LEU A 25 -4.98 -7.88 6.32
CA LEU A 25 -5.05 -9.30 6.67
C LEU A 25 -3.68 -9.85 7.08
N PHE A 26 -2.60 -9.49 6.37
CA PHE A 26 -1.24 -9.85 6.75
C PHE A 26 -0.93 -9.37 8.17
N LEU A 27 -1.17 -8.08 8.46
CA LEU A 27 -0.93 -7.49 9.79
C LEU A 27 -1.82 -8.05 10.90
N ALA A 28 -2.99 -8.60 10.55
CA ALA A 28 -3.88 -9.27 11.48
C ALA A 28 -3.57 -10.77 11.66
N SER A 29 -2.59 -11.30 10.92
CA SER A 29 -2.23 -12.71 10.89
C SER A 29 -0.91 -13.00 11.61
N SER A 30 -0.72 -14.28 11.97
CA SER A 30 0.53 -14.79 12.55
C SER A 30 1.76 -14.61 11.66
N ASP A 31 1.57 -14.42 10.34
CA ASP A 31 2.67 -14.20 9.40
C ASP A 31 3.41 -12.88 9.69
N SER A 32 2.82 -12.01 10.51
CA SER A 32 3.38 -10.71 10.90
C SER A 32 3.88 -10.64 12.35
N ASP A 33 3.99 -11.77 13.07
CA ASP A 33 4.27 -11.79 14.53
C ASP A 33 5.58 -11.10 14.94
N PHE A 34 6.54 -10.94 14.04
CA PHE A 34 7.81 -10.25 14.29
C PHE A 34 7.91 -8.87 13.61
N VAL A 35 6.81 -8.37 13.05
CA VAL A 35 6.73 -7.07 12.37
C VAL A 35 6.03 -6.06 13.28
N THR A 36 6.79 -5.13 13.86
CA THR A 36 6.25 -4.09 14.75
C THR A 36 6.95 -2.75 14.57
N GLY A 37 6.25 -1.66 14.89
CA GLY A 37 6.76 -0.28 14.81
C GLY A 37 7.06 0.23 13.40
N GLN A 38 6.65 -0.50 12.36
CA GLN A 38 6.92 -0.15 10.97
C GLN A 38 5.79 0.64 10.34
N LEU A 39 6.14 1.54 9.41
CA LEU A 39 5.20 2.15 8.48
C LEU A 39 5.26 1.40 7.15
N LEU A 40 4.23 0.64 6.83
CA LEU A 40 4.08 -0.04 5.54
C LEU A 40 3.27 0.83 4.59
N VAL A 41 3.94 1.38 3.58
CA VAL A 41 3.31 2.23 2.57
C VAL A 41 2.64 1.36 1.50
N VAL A 42 1.32 1.52 1.36
CA VAL A 42 0.52 0.91 0.28
C VAL A 42 -0.11 2.04 -0.51
N GLU A 43 0.48 2.38 -1.66
CA GLU A 43 0.02 3.52 -2.47
C GLU A 43 0.32 3.37 -3.97
N GLY A 44 0.80 2.20 -4.40
CA GLY A 44 1.21 1.94 -5.80
C GLY A 44 2.61 2.44 -6.18
N GLY A 45 3.45 2.80 -5.20
CA GLY A 45 4.86 3.11 -5.39
C GLY A 45 5.14 4.55 -5.82
N GLY A 46 4.45 5.53 -5.23
CA GLY A 46 4.65 6.95 -5.55
C GLY A 46 5.76 7.64 -4.75
N ILE A 47 6.14 7.11 -3.58
CA ILE A 47 7.20 7.65 -2.74
C ILE A 47 8.62 7.30 -3.23
N MET A 48 8.79 6.25 -4.04
CA MET A 48 10.12 5.90 -4.55
C MET A 48 10.53 6.84 -5.68
N HIS A 49 11.72 7.44 -5.55
CA HIS A 49 12.38 8.28 -6.55
C HIS A 49 13.21 7.46 -7.53
#